data_AF-A0A832RW69-F1
#
_entry.id   AF-A0A832RW69-F1
#
_cell.length_a   1.000
_cell.length_b   1.000
_cell.length_c   1.000
_cell.angle_alpha   90.00
_cell.angle_beta   90.00
_cell.angle_gamma   90.00
#
_symmetry.space_group_name_H-M   'P 1'
#
loop_
_entity.id
_entity.type
_entity.pdbx_description
1 polymer ?
#
loop_
_entity_poly.entity_id
_entity_poly.type
_entity_poly.pdbx_seq_one_letter_code
_entity_poly.pdbx_strand_id
1 'polypeptide(L)' 'SSVYKKLSDLEDLTLVHVERWMISDKGRKFKVYRSRISKADISIKKPEPVLSLAPN' A
#
# COMPACT_ATOMS: atom_id res chain seq x y z
N SER A 1 -7.06 2.59 -15.30
CA SER A 1 -7.03 1.62 -14.19
C SER A 1 -5.65 1.51 -13.51
N SER A 2 -4.85 2.59 -13.46
CA SER A 2 -3.51 2.59 -12.83
C SER A 2 -3.53 2.54 -11.30
N VAL A 3 -4.57 3.08 -10.67
CA VAL A 3 -4.71 3.08 -9.20
C VAL A 3 -4.94 1.67 -8.68
N TYR A 4 -5.87 0.91 -9.28
CA TYR A 4 -6.15 -0.47 -8.86
C TYR A 4 -4.92 -1.38 -9.01
N LYS A 5 -4.15 -1.21 -10.09
CA LYS A 5 -2.90 -1.95 -10.28
C LYS A 5 -1.88 -1.62 -9.18
N LYS A 6 -1.65 -0.33 -8.89
CA LYS A 6 -0.74 0.09 -7.81
C LYS A 6 -1.16 -0.43 -6.44
N LEU A 7 -2.46 -0.48 -6.14
CA LEU A 7 -2.96 -1.05 -4.88
C LEU A 7 -2.72 -2.56 -4.82
N SER A 8 -2.89 -3.28 -5.93
CA SER A 8 -2.54 -4.69 -6.02
C SER A 8 -1.04 -4.91 -5.81
N ASP A 9 -0.18 -4.14 -6.49
CA ASP A 9 1.27 -4.23 -6.35
C ASP A 9 1.70 -3.98 -4.89
N LEU A 10 1.07 -3.03 -4.19
CA LEU A 10 1.34 -2.76 -2.76
C LEU A 10 0.81 -3.88 -1.83
N GLU A 11 -0.32 -4.50 -2.17
CA GLU A 11 -0.90 -5.64 -1.43
C GLU A 11 0.02 -6.87 -1.59
N ASP A 12 0.52 -7.13 -2.79
CA ASP A 12 1.47 -8.21 -3.11
C ASP A 12 2.84 -7.99 -2.43
N LEU A 13 3.31 -6.75 -2.35
CA LEU A 13 4.49 -6.36 -1.57
C LEU A 13 4.24 -6.34 -0.06
N THR A 14 3.02 -6.67 0.39
CA THR A 14 2.60 -6.71 1.80
C THR A 14 2.66 -5.35 2.53
N LEU A 15 2.77 -4.24 1.80
CA LEU A 15 2.87 -2.89 2.36
C LEU A 15 1.51 -2.33 2.79
N VAL A 16 0.43 -2.86 2.22
CA VAL A 16 -0.96 -2.54 2.59
C VAL A 16 -1.75 -3.83 2.81
N HIS A 17 -2.91 -3.72 3.45
CA HIS A 17 -3.89 -4.80 3.54
C HIS A 17 -5.30 -4.25 3.39
N VAL A 18 -6.24 -5.13 3.07
CA VAL A 18 -7.67 -4.79 3.10
C VAL A 18 -8.11 -4.74 4.56
N GLU A 19 -8.46 -3.55 5.03
CA GLU A 19 -9.00 -3.36 6.38
C GLU A 19 -10.46 -3.81 6.42
N ARG A 20 -11.25 -3.44 5.40
CA ARG A 20 -12.66 -3.82 5.30
C ARG A 20 -13.21 -3.68 3.88
N TRP A 21 -14.37 -4.30 3.67
CA TRP A 21 -15.20 -4.06 2.48
C TRP A 21 -16.31 -3.07 2.81
N MET A 22 -16.60 -2.18 1.87
CA MET A 22 -17.70 -1.22 1.97
C MET A 22 -18.55 -1.26 0.70
N ILE A 23 -19.78 -0.77 0.82
CA ILE A 23 -20.72 -0.61 -0.29
C ILE A 23 -20.94 0.89 -0.46
N SER A 24 -20.79 1.40 -1.68
CA SER A 24 -21.09 2.80 -1.98
C SER A 24 -22.60 3.06 -2.01
N ASP A 25 -23.01 4.31 -1.97
CA ASP A 25 -24.43 4.70 -2.06
C ASP A 25 -25.12 4.18 -3.33
N LYS A 26 -24.34 3.88 -4.38
CA LYS A 26 -24.80 3.29 -5.65
C LYS A 26 -24.72 1.75 -5.66
N GLY A 27 -24.53 1.11 -4.51
CA GLY A 27 -24.51 -0.35 -4.35
C GLY A 27 -23.22 -1.05 -4.79
N ARG A 28 -22.17 -0.32 -5.16
CA ARG A 28 -20.91 -0.95 -5.61
C ARG A 28 -20.04 -1.33 -4.41
N LYS A 29 -19.62 -2.58 -4.34
CA LYS A 29 -18.64 -3.05 -3.36
C LYS A 29 -17.25 -2.53 -3.70
N PHE A 30 -16.51 -2.07 -2.70
CA PHE A 30 -15.12 -1.67 -2.82
C PHE A 30 -14.33 -2.02 -1.56
N LYS A 31 -13.03 -2.22 -1.72
CA LYS A 31 -12.09 -2.48 -0.63
C LYS A 31 -11.62 -1.16 -0.03
N VAL A 32 -11.53 -1.11 1.29
CA VAL A 32 -10.80 -0.06 2.02
C VAL A 32 -9.45 -0.65 2.42
N TYR A 33 -8.38 -0.01 1.95
CA TYR A 33 -7.01 -0.42 2.22
C TYR A 33 -6.41 0.39 3.37
N ARG A 34 -5.58 -0.26 4.19
CA ARG A 34 -4.80 0.39 5.24
C ARG A 34 -3.32 0.05 5.09
N SER A 35 -2.47 1.06 5.25
CA SER A 35 -1.02 0.89 5.26
C SER A 35 -0.58 -0.01 6.42
N ARG A 36 0.43 -0.85 6.20
CA ARG A 36 1.15 -1.55 7.27
C ARG A 36 2.39 -0.79 7.74
N ILE A 37 2.81 0.22 6.99
CA ILE A 37 3.97 1.06 7.29
C ILE A 37 3.54 2.49 7.64
N SER A 38 4.22 3.08 8.61
CA SER A 38 4.07 4.49 8.99
C SER A 38 5.08 5.39 8.25
N LYS A 39 6.23 4.82 7.86
CA LYS A 39 7.32 5.55 7.21
C LYS A 39 8.06 4.67 6.21
N ALA A 40 8.52 5.27 5.12
CA ALA A 40 9.47 4.69 4.19
C ALA A 40 10.56 5.73 3.87
N ASP A 41 11.82 5.38 4.12
CA ASP A 41 12.97 6.19 3.74
C ASP A 41 13.77 5.44 2.67
N ILE A 42 14.12 6.15 1.59
CA ILE A 42 14.92 5.64 0.49
C ILE A 42 16.24 6.41 0.44
N SER A 43 17.35 5.68 0.54
CA SER A 43 18.69 6.24 0.36
C SER A 43 19.33 5.58 -0.86
N ILE A 44 19.69 6.38 -1.87
CA ILE A 44 20.33 5.91 -3.12
C ILE A 44 21.84 6.27 -3.12
N LYS A 45 22.44 6.49 -1.95
CA LYS A 45 23.88 6.80 -1.85
C LYS A 45 24.69 5.51 -2.10
N LYS A 46 25.82 5.62 -2.81
CA LYS A 46 26.76 4.50 -3.02
C LYS A 46 27.24 3.94 -1.65
N PRO A 47 27.50 2.63 -1.49
CA PRO A 47 27.61 1.60 -2.53
C PRO A 47 26.29 0.90 -2.93
N GLU A 48 25.25 0.92 -2.09
CA GLU A 48 23.99 0.20 -2.36
C GLU A 48 22.76 1.01 -1.94
N PRO A 49 21.65 0.92 -2.70
CA PRO A 49 20.40 1.55 -2.30
C PRO A 49 19.81 0.84 -1.06
N VAL A 50 19.39 1.63 -0.09
CA VAL A 50 18.75 1.13 1.14
C VAL A 50 17.32 1.64 1.21
N LEU A 51 16.39 0.71 1.44
CA LEU A 51 15.00 0.99 1.80
C LEU A 51 14.79 0.65 3.28
N SER A 52 14.39 1.65 4.07
CA SER A 52 14.03 1.46 5.48
C SER A 52 12.54 1.69 5.65
N LEU A 53 11.84 0.70 6.22
CA LEU A 53 10.40 0.74 6.47
C LEU A 53 10.16 0.73 7.98
N ALA A 54 9.29 1.62 8.46
CA ALA A 54 8.79 1.60 9.82
C ALA A 54 7.35 1.09 9.83
N PRO A 55 6.98 0.14 10.72
CA PRO A 55 5.61 -0.35 10.82
C PRO A 55 4.66 0.73 11.38
N ASN A 56 3.36 0.56 11.15
CA ASN A 56 2.31 1.26 11.91
C ASN A 56 2.12 0.67 13.31
#